data_AF-A0A7X8WJT6-F1
#
_entry.id   AF-A0A7X8WJT6-F1
#
_cell.length_a   1.000
_cell.length_b   1.000
_cell.length_c   1.000
_cell.angle_alpha   90.00
_cell.angle_beta   90.00
_cell.angle_gamma   90.00
#
_symmetry.space_group_name_H-M   'P 1'
#
loop_
_entity.id
_entity.type
_entity.pdbx_description
1 polymer ?
#
loop_
_entity_poly.entity_id
_entity_poly.type
_entity_poly.pdbx_seq_one_letter_code
_entity_poly.pdbx_strand_id
1 'polypeptide(L)' 'MEVLNQFGVVPIDYGVLASQLTAYKSPRQKIGELEKEGSLIRLKRGLYVVSPKISGKLLSIELIANHIYGPSYV' A
#
# COMPACT_ATOMS: atom_id res chain seq x y z
N MET A 1 9.63 -8.41 -3.74
CA MET A 1 8.51 -9.01 -2.97
C MET A 1 8.69 -8.76 -1.48
N GLU A 2 9.88 -9.00 -0.91
CA GLU A 2 10.16 -8.79 0.52
C GLU A 2 9.82 -7.38 1.04
N VAL A 3 10.13 -6.34 0.26
CA VAL A 3 9.83 -4.94 0.64
C VAL A 3 8.33 -4.68 0.85
N LEU A 4 7.43 -5.41 0.17
CA LEU A 4 5.99 -5.21 0.36
C LEU A 4 5.48 -5.92 1.61
N ASN A 5 6.07 -7.06 1.97
CA ASN A 5 5.62 -7.85 3.12
C ASN A 5 5.77 -7.12 4.45
N GLN A 6 6.74 -6.20 4.55
CA GLN A 6 6.94 -5.41 5.77
C GLN A 6 5.75 -4.50 6.12
N PHE A 7 4.92 -4.12 5.14
CA PHE A 7 3.78 -3.24 5.36
C PHE A 7 2.47 -3.97 5.72
N GLY A 8 2.40 -5.28 5.43
CA GLY A 8 1.25 -6.10 5.76
C GLY A 8 -0.07 -5.58 5.19
N VAL A 9 -1.02 -5.23 6.05
CA VAL A 9 -2.37 -4.78 5.67
C VAL A 9 -2.62 -3.30 5.98
N VAL A 10 -1.58 -2.58 6.43
CA VAL A 10 -1.70 -1.17 6.82
C VAL A 10 -1.66 -0.30 5.57
N PRO A 11 -2.57 0.68 5.42
CA PRO A 11 -2.48 1.68 4.36
C PRO A 11 -1.18 2.49 4.43
N ILE A 12 -0.49 2.64 3.29
CA ILE A 12 0.81 3.29 3.17
C ILE A 12 0.70 4.45 2.19
N ASP A 13 1.25 5.61 2.55
CA ASP A 13 1.33 6.73 1.65
C ASP A 13 2.41 6.53 0.57
N TYR A 14 2.26 7.25 -0.54
CA TYR A 14 3.19 7.20 -1.65
C TYR A 14 4.63 7.57 -1.27
N GLY A 15 4.83 8.52 -0.36
CA GLY A 15 6.16 8.98 0.04
C GLY A 15 6.94 7.90 0.80
N VAL A 16 6.28 7.24 1.76
CA VAL A 16 6.84 6.08 2.46
C VAL A 16 7.09 4.94 1.49
N LEU A 17 6.16 4.65 0.59
CA LEU A 17 6.35 3.59 -0.39
C LEU A 17 7.52 3.90 -1.34
N ALA A 18 7.65 5.14 -1.80
CA ALA A 18 8.72 5.57 -2.70
C ALA A 18 10.10 5.57 -2.00
N SER A 19 10.16 5.90 -0.71
CA SER A 19 11.41 5.88 0.07
C SER A 19 11.97 4.47 0.26
N GLN A 20 11.10 3.46 0.27
CA GLN A 20 11.49 2.04 0.33
C GLN A 20 11.85 1.45 -1.04
N LEU A 21 11.60 2.17 -2.13
CA LEU A 21 11.83 1.73 -3.51
C LEU A 21 12.96 2.53 -4.20
N THR A 22 13.84 3.17 -3.42
CA THR A 22 14.97 3.98 -3.91
C THR A 22 16.00 3.20 -4.72
N ALA A 23 16.05 1.87 -4.58
CA ALA A 23 16.88 1.00 -5.41
C ALA A 23 16.45 0.98 -6.89
N TYR A 24 15.22 1.39 -7.19
CA TYR A 24 14.72 1.48 -8.56
C TYR A 24 14.99 2.88 -9.12
N LYS A 25 15.41 2.93 -10.40
CA LYS A 25 15.66 4.19 -11.14
C LYS A 25 14.47 5.15 -11.09
N SER A 26 13.25 4.63 -11.03
CA SER A 26 12.02 5.41 -10.88
C SER A 26 11.06 4.71 -9.91
N PRO A 27 11.04 5.10 -8.62
CA PRO A 27 10.11 4.55 -7.65
C PRO A 27 8.65 4.73 -8.10
N ARG A 28 8.34 5.87 -8.73
CA ARG A 28 7.02 6.16 -9.29
C ARG A 28 6.57 5.13 -10.30
N GLN A 29 7.45 4.83 -11.27
CA GLN A 29 7.15 3.84 -12.29
C GLN A 29 6.96 2.47 -11.67
N LYS A 30 7.83 2.09 -10.71
CA LYS A 30 7.72 0.81 -10.03
C LYS A 30 6.42 0.65 -9.25
N ILE A 31 5.97 1.69 -8.55
CA ILE A 31 4.68 1.70 -7.85
C ILE A 31 3.53 1.50 -8.85
N GLY A 32 3.59 2.15 -10.01
CA GLY A 32 2.59 1.97 -11.06
C GLY A 32 2.56 0.56 -11.66
N GLU A 33 3.71 -0.09 -11.81
CA GLU A 33 3.78 -1.51 -12.21
C GLU A 33 3.16 -2.43 -11.16
N LEU A 34 3.54 -2.26 -9.88
CA LEU A 34 3.02 -3.05 -8.78
C LEU A 34 1.49 -2.90 -8.61
N GLU A 35 0.95 -1.71 -8.89
CA GLU A 35 -0.48 -1.45 -8.93
C GLU A 35 -1.14 -2.20 -10.10
N LYS A 36 -0.57 -2.15 -11.31
CA LYS A 36 -1.08 -2.87 -12.49
C LYS A 36 -1.04 -4.39 -12.32
N GLU A 37 -0.01 -4.90 -11.67
CA GLU A 37 0.17 -6.32 -11.35
C GLU A 37 -0.78 -6.80 -10.24
N GLY A 38 -1.46 -5.89 -9.52
CA GLY A 38 -2.31 -6.21 -8.39
C GLY A 38 -1.55 -6.58 -7.11
N SER A 39 -0.25 -6.30 -7.05
CA SER A 39 0.57 -6.43 -5.84
C SER A 39 0.27 -5.31 -4.84
N LEU A 40 -0.07 -4.12 -5.36
CA LEU A 40 -0.59 -2.98 -4.59
C LEU A 40 -2.01 -2.68 -5.03
N ILE A 41 -2.85 -2.33 -4.07
CA ILE A 41 -4.22 -1.86 -4.28
C ILE A 41 -4.23 -0.38 -3.92
N ARG A 42 -4.60 0.49 -4.87
CA ARG A 42 -4.78 1.92 -4.59
C ARG A 42 -6.12 2.13 -3.88
N LEU A 43 -6.06 2.77 -2.70
CA LEU A 43 -7.23 3.10 -1.89
C LEU A 43 -7.78 4.50 -2.22
N LYS A 44 -6.87 5.48 -2.31
CA LYS A 44 -7.13 6.84 -2.82
C LYS A 44 -5.85 7.41 -3.43
N ARG A 45 -5.90 8.60 -4.02
CA ARG A 45 -4.70 9.24 -4.61
C ARG A 45 -3.59 9.31 -3.57
N GLY A 46 -2.47 8.64 -3.85
CA GLY A 46 -1.30 8.63 -2.98
C GLY A 46 -1.40 7.72 -1.74
N LEU A 47 -2.46 6.90 -1.61
CA LEU A 47 -2.61 5.93 -0.52
C LEU A 47 -2.87 4.53 -1.08
N TYR A 48 -2.11 3.57 -0.59
CA TYR A 48 -2.07 2.21 -1.10
C TYR A 48 -2.14 1.18 0.03
N VAL A 49 -2.50 -0.05 -0.28
CA VAL A 49 -2.34 -1.19 0.62
C VAL A 49 -1.78 -2.38 -0.17
N VAL A 50 -1.01 -3.24 0.49
CA VAL A 50 -0.48 -4.46 -0.12
C VAL A 50 -1.61 -5.47 -0.29
N SER A 51 -1.68 -6.12 -1.45
CA SER A 51 -2.76 -7.06 -1.70
C SER A 51 -2.63 -8.32 -0.84
N PRO A 52 -3.76 -8.96 -0.46
CA PRO A 52 -3.73 -10.23 0.28
C PRO A 52 -2.94 -11.35 -0.40
N LYS A 53 -2.85 -11.30 -1.74
CA LYS A 53 -2.05 -12.25 -2.53
C LYS A 53 -0.56 -12.17 -2.21
N ILE A 54 -0.09 -11.00 -1.79
CA ILE A 54 1.32 -10.75 -1.44
C ILE A 54 1.49 -10.87 0.07
N SER A 55 0.65 -10.19 0.85
CA SER A 55 0.80 -10.12 2.32
C SER A 55 0.38 -11.40 3.05
N GLY A 56 -0.41 -12.27 2.41
CA GLY A 56 -0.99 -13.46 3.02
C GLY A 56 -2.04 -13.16 4.10
N LYS A 57 -2.45 -11.90 4.25
CA LYS A 57 -3.37 -11.42 5.30
C LYS A 57 -4.61 -10.79 4.67
N LEU A 58 -5.77 -11.03 5.29
CA LEU A 58 -7.01 -10.38 4.90
C LEU A 58 -6.96 -8.88 5.22
N LEU A 59 -7.53 -8.06 4.33
CA LEU A 59 -7.66 -6.62 4.58
C LEU A 59 -8.72 -6.37 5.65
N SER A 60 -8.43 -5.48 6.60
CA SER A 60 -9.44 -4.94 7.53
C SER A 60 -10.09 -3.71 6.90
N ILE A 61 -11.41 -3.77 6.74
CA ILE A 61 -12.21 -2.67 6.20
C ILE A 61 -12.18 -1.49 7.16
N GLU A 62 -12.21 -1.76 8.47
CA GLU A 62 -12.16 -0.78 9.54
C GLU A 62 -10.85 0.02 9.53
N LEU A 63 -9.71 -0.67 9.40
CA LEU A 63 -8.40 -0.02 9.33
C LEU A 63 -8.28 0.87 8.09
N ILE A 64 -8.76 0.37 6.94
CA ILE A 64 -8.76 1.12 5.68
C ILE A 64 -9.67 2.35 5.80
N ALA A 65 -10.89 2.19 6.33
CA ALA A 65 -11.84 3.28 6.53
C ALA A 65 -11.23 4.39 7.40
N ASN A 66 -10.59 4.02 8.52
CA ASN A 66 -9.93 4.97 9.41
C ASN A 66 -8.82 5.78 8.72
N HIS A 67 -8.10 5.21 7.75
CA HIS A 67 -7.07 5.94 6.99
C HIS A 67 -7.64 6.79 5.85
N ILE A 68 -8.78 6.39 5.29
CA ILE A 68 -9.43 7.13 4.21
C ILE A 68 -10.18 8.34 4.77
N TYR A 69 -11.01 8.12 5.79
CA TYR A 69 -11.98 9.08 6.32
C TYR A 69 -11.53 9.76 7.62
N GLY A 70 -10.41 9.33 8.19
CA GLY A 70 -9.98 9.73 9.53
C GLY A 70 -10.54 8.78 10.60
N PRO A 71 -10.05 8.87 11.85
CA PRO A 71 -10.47 7.98 12.92
C PRO A 71 -11.98 8.13 13.16
N SER A 72 -12.74 7.05 12.96
CA SER A 72 -14.14 7.00 13.39
C SER A 72 -14.16 6.71 14.90
N TYR A 73 -14.20 7.76 15.71
CA TYR A 73 -14.48 7.59 17.13
C TYR A 73 -15.98 7.30 17.31
N VAL A 74 -16.31 6.21 18.01
CA VAL A 74 -17.64 5.96 18.59
C VAL A 74 -17.55 6.33 20.07
#